data_AF-A0A2H5X964-F1
#
_entry.id   AF-A0A2H5X964-F1
#
_cell.length_a   1.000
_cell.length_b   1.000
_cell.length_c   1.000
_cell.angle_alpha   90.00
_cell.angle_beta   90.00
_cell.angle_gamma   90.00
#
_symmetry.space_group_name_H-M   'P 1'
#
loop_
_entity.id
_entity.type
_entity.pdbx_description
1 polymer ?
#
loop_
_entity_poly.entity_id
_entity_poly.type
_entity_poly.pdbx_seq_one_letter_code
_entity_poly.pdbx_strand_id
1 'polypeptide(L)'
;MPDGSVIAAAFYEAKDENGMCVAGDKKFVAVMVKDSKRYAKTGGWGWQAWDATGKPLVTDPTNQCVGCHFKVRDRDLVFSRWTP
;
A
#
# COMPACT_ATOMS: atom_id res chain seq x y z
N MET A 1 0.27 14.35 2.90
CA MET A 1 1.51 14.08 2.16
C MET A 1 1.60 15.04 0.98
N PRO A 2 2.78 15.58 0.66
CA PRO A 2 2.97 16.40 -0.54
C PRO A 2 2.70 15.61 -1.83
N ASP A 3 2.23 16.28 -2.89
CA ASP A 3 2.22 15.71 -4.23
C ASP A 3 3.63 15.27 -4.64
N GLY A 4 3.73 14.14 -5.35
CA GLY A 4 4.99 13.47 -5.68
C GLY A 4 5.46 12.47 -4.62
N SER A 5 4.81 12.40 -3.44
CA SER A 5 5.14 11.38 -2.43
C SER A 5 4.88 9.97 -2.96
N VAL A 6 5.76 9.03 -2.61
CA VAL A 6 5.60 7.60 -2.90
C VAL A 6 5.77 6.81 -1.62
N ILE A 7 4.84 5.90 -1.34
CA ILE A 7 4.92 4.95 -0.23
C ILE A 7 4.95 3.55 -0.82
N ALA A 8 5.92 2.74 -0.42
CA ALA A 8 5.98 1.32 -0.74
C ALA A 8 5.90 0.50 0.54
N ALA A 9 5.06 -0.53 0.54
CA ALA A 9 4.94 -1.50 1.62
C ALA A 9 5.19 -2.90 1.06
N ALA A 10 6.25 -3.54 1.52
CA ALA A 10 6.60 -4.91 1.14
C ALA A 10 5.99 -5.89 2.15
N PHE A 11 5.30 -6.91 1.63
CA PHE A 11 4.67 -7.94 2.42
C PHE A 11 5.36 -9.28 2.18
N TYR A 12 5.67 -9.96 3.28
CA TYR A 12 6.33 -11.25 3.30
C TYR A 12 5.41 -12.29 3.96
N GLU A 13 5.65 -13.55 3.65
CA GLU A 13 5.06 -14.64 4.43
C GLU A 13 5.52 -14.57 5.89
N ALA A 14 4.63 -14.90 6.82
CA ALA A 14 4.98 -15.09 8.21
C ALA A 14 5.29 -16.58 8.42
N LYS A 15 6.53 -16.91 8.74
CA LYS A 15 6.98 -18.28 9.03
C LYS A 15 7.24 -18.42 10.53
N ASP A 16 6.92 -19.57 11.11
CA ASP A 16 7.37 -19.92 12.46
C ASP A 16 8.73 -20.60 12.37
N GLU A 17 9.73 -20.04 13.05
CA GLU A 17 11.02 -20.68 13.28
C GLU A 17 11.26 -20.79 14.77
N ASN A 18 11.10 -22.00 15.30
CA ASN A 18 11.29 -22.32 16.72
C ASN A 18 10.43 -21.44 17.65
N GLY A 19 9.16 -21.20 17.30
CA GLY A 19 8.25 -20.37 18.09
C GLY A 19 8.41 -18.86 17.87
N MET A 20 9.24 -18.44 16.91
CA MET A 20 9.39 -17.03 16.52
C MET A 20 8.78 -16.78 15.15
N CYS A 21 8.02 -15.69 15.02
CA CYS A 21 7.51 -15.22 13.73
C CYS A 21 8.63 -14.51 12.96
N VAL A 22 9.13 -15.15 11.90
CA VAL A 22 10.15 -14.61 11.00
C VAL A 22 9.58 -14.35 9.61
N ALA A 23 10.26 -13.50 8.85
CA ALA A 23 9.89 -13.21 7.47
C ALA A 23 10.29 -14.37 6.55
N GLY A 24 9.32 -14.91 5.83
CA GLY A 24 9.51 -15.87 4.77
C GLY A 24 9.61 -15.21 3.39
N ASP A 25 9.05 -15.87 2.39
CA ASP A 25 9.17 -15.45 1.01
C ASP A 25 8.38 -14.15 0.77
N LYS A 26 8.90 -13.27 -0.10
CA LYS A 26 8.20 -12.03 -0.48
C LYS A 26 6.90 -12.41 -1.19
N LYS A 27 5.77 -11.86 -0.74
CA LYS A 27 4.46 -12.10 -1.35
C LYS A 27 4.15 -11.05 -2.41
N PHE A 28 4.17 -9.79 -2.03
CA PHE A 28 3.89 -8.67 -2.92
C PHE A 28 4.41 -7.34 -2.35
N VAL A 29 4.48 -6.33 -3.19
CA VAL A 29 4.75 -4.94 -2.79
C VAL A 29 3.56 -4.10 -3.20
N ALA A 30 2.94 -3.40 -2.25
CA ALA A 30 1.92 -2.39 -2.51
C ALA A 30 2.56 -1.02 -2.59
N VAL A 31 2.14 -0.18 -3.54
CA VAL A 31 2.63 1.17 -3.72
C VAL A 31 1.48 2.16 -3.81
N MET A 32 1.66 3.28 -3.13
CA MET A 32 0.80 4.45 -3.20
C MET A 32 1.59 5.63 -3.77
N VAL A 33 1.05 6.33 -4.76
CA VAL A 33 1.68 7.54 -5.35
C VAL A 33 0.75 8.73 -5.20
N LYS A 34 1.22 9.82 -4.57
CA LYS A 34 0.44 11.05 -4.41
C LYS A 34 0.55 11.90 -5.67
N ASP A 35 -0.58 12.10 -6.33
CA ASP A 35 -0.75 13.07 -7.40
C ASP A 35 -2.21 13.53 -7.36
N SER A 36 -2.44 14.67 -6.69
CA SER A 36 -3.77 15.20 -6.42
C SER A 36 -4.58 15.47 -7.69
N LYS A 37 -3.92 15.81 -8.81
CA LYS A 37 -4.56 16.11 -10.09
C LYS A 37 -4.89 14.83 -10.84
N ARG A 38 -3.92 13.94 -11.01
CA ARG A 38 -4.09 12.69 -11.77
C ARG A 38 -5.05 11.74 -11.08
N TYR A 39 -5.05 11.70 -9.76
CA TYR A 39 -5.80 10.73 -8.95
C TYR A 39 -6.92 11.36 -8.12
N ALA A 40 -7.51 12.46 -8.60
CA ALA A 40 -8.57 13.18 -7.88
C ALA A 40 -9.75 12.28 -7.44
N LYS A 41 -10.10 11.27 -8.24
CA LYS A 41 -11.20 10.33 -7.95
C LYS A 41 -10.91 9.31 -6.84
N THR A 42 -9.65 9.14 -6.47
CA THR A 42 -9.18 8.15 -5.48
C THR A 42 -8.50 8.82 -4.30
N GLY A 43 -8.93 10.05 -3.98
CA GLY A 43 -8.39 10.85 -2.87
C GLY A 43 -6.99 11.43 -3.12
N GLY A 44 -6.62 11.60 -4.40
CA GLY A 44 -5.32 12.11 -4.81
C GLY A 44 -4.19 11.07 -4.75
N TRP A 45 -4.54 9.79 -4.63
CA TRP A 45 -3.58 8.68 -4.57
C TRP A 45 -3.80 7.67 -5.69
N GLY A 46 -2.73 7.29 -6.36
CA GLY A 46 -2.66 6.12 -7.24
C GLY A 46 -2.31 4.88 -6.42
N TRP A 47 -2.90 3.74 -6.77
CA TRP A 47 -2.81 2.49 -6.01
C TRP A 47 -2.43 1.34 -6.94
N GLN A 48 -1.41 0.58 -6.58
CA GLN A 48 -1.04 -0.65 -7.28
C GLN A 48 -0.33 -1.60 -6.31
N ALA A 49 -0.34 -2.89 -6.65
CA ALA A 49 0.51 -3.87 -6.01
C ALA A 49 1.07 -4.83 -7.07
N TRP A 50 2.28 -5.32 -6.85
CA TRP A 50 2.90 -6.32 -7.71
C TRP A 50 3.27 -7.54 -6.88
N ASP A 51 2.98 -8.72 -7.41
CA ASP A 51 3.44 -9.96 -6.77
C ASP A 51 4.96 -10.10 -6.80
N ALA A 52 5.45 -11.19 -6.21
CA ALA A 52 6.88 -11.48 -6.14
C ALA A 52 7.60 -11.50 -7.51
N THR A 53 6.86 -11.79 -8.59
CA THR A 53 7.35 -11.89 -9.96
C THR A 53 7.23 -10.58 -10.75
N GLY A 54 6.61 -9.56 -10.15
CA GLY A 54 6.38 -8.27 -10.80
C GLY A 54 5.08 -8.21 -11.61
N LYS A 55 4.17 -9.18 -11.46
CA LYS A 55 2.86 -9.12 -12.10
C LYS A 55 1.94 -8.15 -11.34
N PRO A 56 1.23 -7.23 -12.02
CA PRO A 56 0.30 -6.32 -11.36
C PRO A 56 -0.89 -7.09 -10.78
N LEU A 57 -1.36 -6.65 -9.62
CA LEU A 57 -2.43 -7.27 -8.86
C LEU A 57 -3.70 -6.43 -8.78
N VAL A 58 -3.57 -5.09 -8.79
CA VAL A 58 -4.71 -4.17 -8.66
C VAL A 58 -5.32 -3.92 -10.02
N THR A 59 -6.60 -4.25 -10.14
CA THR A 59 -7.43 -4.05 -11.34
C THR A 59 -8.55 -3.04 -11.12
N ASP A 60 -8.97 -2.87 -9.86
CA ASP A 60 -9.96 -1.89 -9.45
C ASP A 60 -9.53 -1.23 -8.14
N PRO A 61 -8.77 -0.13 -8.19
CA PRO A 61 -8.23 0.50 -6.99
C PRO A 61 -9.32 1.06 -6.09
N THR A 62 -10.51 1.40 -6.63
CA THR A 62 -11.62 1.98 -5.86
C THR A 62 -12.14 0.97 -4.84
N ASN A 63 -12.44 -0.24 -5.32
CA ASN A 63 -12.98 -1.30 -4.48
C ASN A 63 -11.90 -2.08 -3.72
N GLN A 64 -10.70 -2.22 -4.29
CA GLN A 64 -9.63 -3.04 -3.71
C GLN A 64 -8.77 -2.29 -2.67
N CYS A 65 -8.62 -0.96 -2.78
CA CYS A 65 -7.71 -0.19 -1.93
C CYS A 65 -8.44 0.96 -1.23
N VAL A 66 -9.05 1.83 -2.03
CA VAL A 66 -9.56 3.14 -1.61
C VAL A 66 -10.64 3.00 -0.54
N GLY A 67 -11.60 2.08 -0.69
CA GLY A 67 -12.66 1.87 0.29
C GLY A 67 -12.16 1.60 1.72
N CYS A 68 -11.06 0.84 1.88
CA CYS A 68 -10.44 0.60 3.19
C CYS A 68 -9.70 1.84 3.69
N HIS A 69 -8.93 2.48 2.81
CA HIS A 69 -8.11 3.65 3.17
C HIS A 69 -8.94 4.90 3.49
N PHE A 70 -10.16 5.02 2.95
CA PHE A 70 -11.08 6.12 3.28
C PHE A 70 -11.46 6.17 4.77
N LYS A 71 -11.30 5.07 5.51
CA LYS A 71 -11.46 5.05 6.98
C LYS A 71 -10.48 5.98 7.70
N VAL A 72 -9.38 6.34 7.06
CA VAL A 72 -8.37 7.29 7.56
C VAL A 72 -8.21 8.51 6.64
N ARG A 73 -9.30 8.97 6.01
CA ARG A 73 -9.29 10.15 5.12
C ARG A 73 -8.68 11.40 5.75
N ASP A 74 -8.90 11.62 7.05
CA ASP A 74 -8.39 12.78 7.79
C ASP A 74 -6.86 12.70 8.02
N ARG A 75 -6.24 11.59 7.64
CA ARG A 75 -4.80 11.35 7.66
C ARG A 75 -4.25 11.15 6.25
N ASP A 76 -4.89 11.78 5.27
CA ASP A 76 -4.52 11.72 3.86
C ASP A 76 -4.48 10.28 3.32
N LEU A 77 -5.40 9.42 3.78
CA LEU A 77 -5.50 8.01 3.40
C LEU A 77 -4.29 7.14 3.76
N VAL A 78 -3.39 7.61 4.64
CA VAL A 78 -2.19 6.88 5.09
C VAL A 78 -2.37 6.41 6.54
N PHE A 79 -2.21 5.10 6.76
CA PHE A 79 -2.27 4.50 8.11
C PHE A 79 -0.98 4.69 8.90
N SER A 80 0.17 4.58 8.23
CA SER A 80 1.48 4.67 8.86
C SER A 80 1.68 6.01 9.53
N ARG A 81 2.20 5.96 10.76
CA ARG A 81 2.66 7.13 11.50
C ARG A 81 4.16 7.04 11.65
N TRP A 82 4.82 8.18 11.56
CA TRP A 82 6.21 8.27 11.94
C TRP A 82 6.35 7.84 13.40
N THR A 83 7.20 6.85 13.64
CA THR A 83 7.62 6.41 14.97
C THR A 83 9.15 6.39 14.93
N PRO A 84 9.81 7.24 15.74
CA PRO A 84 11.28 7.28 15.82
C PRO A 84 11.88 5.98 16.32
#